data_AF-A0A7S2YDW8-F1
#
_entry.id   AF-A0A7S2YDW8-F1
#
_cell.length_a   1.000
_cell.length_b   1.000
_cell.length_c   1.000
_cell.angle_alpha   90.00
_cell.angle_beta   90.00
_cell.angle_gamma   90.00
#
_symmetry.space_group_name_H-M   'P 1'
#
loop_
_entity.id
_entity.type
_entity.pdbx_description
1 polymer ?
#
loop_
_entity_poly.entity_id
_entity_poly.type
_entity_poly.pdbx_seq_one_letter_code
_entity_poly.pdbx_strand_id
1 'polypeptide(L)'
;EIQSSIVTCSLLLIRLPNGHPDPPSFLFDAIPEGTLNRRIAGLLLWGHVAVSYAINSQALVSSIDRLVFMASSASRTRWVALTFVLAVTSYLVANAIPFFKDLVALIGAATTVPLSLTLPPVLYQHWKQWTRLTDLLRRRRRKKPGNQSTLSISRINNRRHNWAVMASSALLLYSIVFLGVGLAGSLASVKRDWSQSSNGPFACDHS
;
A
#
# COMPACT_ATOMS: atom_id res chain seq x y z
N GLU A 1 23.41 3.01 -2.84
CA GLU A 1 23.94 1.64 -2.70
C GLU A 1 22.91 0.60 -2.26
N ILE A 2 22.14 0.82 -1.19
CA ILE A 2 21.18 -0.19 -0.65
C ILE A 2 20.15 -0.68 -1.70
N GLN A 3 19.65 0.19 -2.59
CA GLN A 3 18.70 -0.24 -3.64
C GLN A 3 19.34 -1.10 -4.74
N SER A 4 20.64 -0.97 -5.01
CA SER A 4 21.34 -1.78 -6.01
C SER A 4 21.55 -3.22 -5.50
N SER A 5 21.81 -3.38 -4.19
CA SER A 5 21.96 -4.69 -3.56
C SER A 5 20.66 -5.51 -3.52
N ILE A 6 19.50 -4.85 -3.37
CA ILE A 6 18.19 -5.53 -3.38
C ILE A 6 17.88 -6.08 -4.78
N VAL A 7 18.09 -5.26 -5.83
CA VAL A 7 17.83 -5.67 -7.21
C VAL A 7 18.79 -6.79 -7.66
N THR A 8 20.04 -6.74 -7.19
CA THR A 8 21.04 -7.78 -7.50
C THR A 8 20.70 -9.12 -6.83
N CYS A 9 20.22 -9.12 -5.57
CA CYS A 9 19.74 -10.35 -4.92
C CYS A 9 18.50 -10.95 -5.60
N SER A 10 17.55 -10.13 -6.05
CA SER A 10 16.36 -10.59 -6.77
C SER A 10 16.70 -11.20 -8.14
N LEU A 11 17.66 -10.64 -8.87
CA LEU A 11 18.14 -11.18 -10.14
C LEU A 11 18.97 -12.47 -9.98
N LEU A 12 19.66 -12.63 -8.84
CA LEU A 12 20.48 -13.81 -8.56
C LEU A 12 19.61 -15.03 -8.18
N LEU A 13 18.43 -14.81 -7.59
CA LEU A 13 17.44 -15.87 -7.32
C LEU A 13 16.70 -16.36 -8.58
N ILE A 14 16.55 -15.52 -9.61
CA ILE A 14 15.83 -15.88 -10.86
C ILE A 14 16.70 -16.77 -11.78
N ARG A 15 17.99 -16.95 -11.49
CA ARG A 15 18.96 -17.56 -12.41
C ARG A 15 19.72 -18.76 -11.83
N LEU A 16 19.16 -19.49 -10.88
CA LEU A 16 19.68 -20.80 -10.49
C LEU A 16 19.16 -21.87 -11.47
N PRO A 17 19.99 -22.43 -12.37
CA PRO A 17 19.52 -23.28 -13.47
C PRO A 17 19.28 -24.75 -13.10
N ASN A 18 19.33 -25.13 -11.82
CA ASN A 18 19.49 -26.53 -11.43
C ASN A 18 18.38 -26.98 -10.48
N GLY A 19 17.29 -27.54 -11.05
CA GLY A 19 16.49 -28.65 -10.52
C GLY A 19 16.14 -28.70 -9.03
N HIS A 20 16.13 -27.59 -8.31
CA HIS A 20 15.77 -27.58 -6.90
C HIS A 20 14.24 -27.55 -6.77
N PRO A 21 13.66 -28.34 -5.85
CA PRO A 21 12.23 -28.27 -5.58
C PRO A 21 11.86 -26.82 -5.26
N ASP A 22 10.76 -26.36 -5.84
CA ASP A 22 10.29 -24.99 -5.68
C ASP A 22 10.36 -24.58 -4.20
N PRO A 23 10.96 -23.43 -3.87
CA PRO A 23 11.10 -23.03 -2.49
C PRO A 23 9.71 -22.95 -1.85
N PRO A 24 9.58 -23.39 -0.59
CA PRO A 24 8.29 -23.40 0.07
C PRO A 24 7.64 -22.02 0.00
N SER A 25 6.35 -22.00 -0.32
CA SER A 25 5.58 -20.75 -0.47
C SER A 25 5.51 -19.96 0.83
N PHE A 26 5.72 -20.63 1.97
CA PHE A 26 5.74 -20.03 3.29
C PHE A 26 7.04 -20.38 4.01
N LEU A 27 7.69 -19.38 4.61
CA LEU A 27 9.01 -19.55 5.25
C LEU A 27 8.99 -20.58 6.40
N PHE A 28 7.82 -20.80 7.00
CA PHE A 28 7.65 -21.80 8.06
C PHE A 28 7.58 -23.24 7.57
N ASP A 29 7.30 -23.47 6.28
CA ASP A 29 7.29 -24.83 5.72
C ASP A 29 8.72 -25.35 5.52
N ALA A 30 9.72 -24.46 5.52
CA ALA A 30 11.13 -24.84 5.54
C ALA A 30 11.59 -25.38 6.90
N ILE A 31 10.79 -25.21 7.96
CA ILE A 31 11.14 -25.67 9.32
C ILE A 31 10.55 -27.07 9.54
N PRO A 32 11.36 -28.09 9.89
CA PRO A 32 10.89 -29.44 10.09
C PRO A 32 9.76 -29.52 11.12
N GLU A 33 8.77 -30.35 10.82
CA GLU A 33 7.58 -30.55 11.64
C GLU A 33 7.93 -31.13 13.02
N GLY A 34 7.13 -30.83 14.03
CA GLY A 34 7.32 -31.35 15.40
C GLY A 34 8.38 -30.63 16.25
N THR A 35 9.14 -29.69 15.69
CA THR A 35 10.13 -28.92 16.48
C THR A 35 9.47 -27.82 17.34
N LEU A 36 9.93 -27.66 18.58
CA LEU A 36 9.52 -26.56 19.47
C LEU A 36 9.78 -25.18 18.84
N ASN A 37 10.85 -25.07 18.06
CA ASN A 37 11.23 -23.85 17.36
C ASN A 37 10.13 -23.38 16.39
N ARG A 38 9.47 -24.29 15.66
CA ARG A 38 8.34 -23.93 14.76
C ARG A 38 7.17 -23.35 15.54
N ARG A 39 6.85 -23.90 16.72
CA ARG A 39 5.76 -23.41 17.59
C ARG A 39 6.07 -22.02 18.15
N ILE A 40 7.29 -21.82 18.65
CA ILE A 40 7.73 -20.52 19.19
C ILE A 40 7.73 -19.46 18.10
N ALA A 41 8.29 -19.78 16.93
CA ALA A 41 8.34 -18.87 15.81
C ALA A 41 6.93 -18.52 15.29
N GLY A 42 6.01 -19.50 15.25
CA GLY A 42 4.60 -19.28 14.92
C GLY A 42 3.90 -18.37 15.94
N LEU A 43 4.14 -18.56 17.24
CA LEU A 43 3.56 -17.72 18.30
C LEU A 43 4.09 -16.28 18.25
N LEU A 44 5.39 -16.11 18.03
CA LEU A 44 6.00 -14.79 17.87
C LEU A 44 5.45 -14.06 16.64
N LEU A 45 5.31 -14.76 15.51
CA LEU A 45 4.71 -14.20 14.31
C LEU A 45 3.24 -13.80 14.56
N TRP A 46 2.47 -14.68 15.18
CA TRP A 46 1.08 -14.40 15.53
C TRP A 46 0.97 -13.16 16.42
N GLY A 47 1.79 -13.06 17.47
CA GLY A 47 1.83 -11.90 18.36
C GLY A 47 2.22 -10.62 17.63
N HIS A 48 3.24 -10.68 16.77
CA HIS A 48 3.67 -9.54 15.95
C HIS A 48 2.55 -9.04 15.03
N VAL A 49 1.87 -9.96 14.32
CA VAL A 49 0.76 -9.63 13.42
C VAL A 49 -0.43 -9.09 14.21
N ALA A 50 -0.78 -9.68 15.34
CA ALA A 50 -1.91 -9.25 16.18
C ALA A 50 -1.70 -7.83 16.72
N VAL A 51 -0.50 -7.53 17.27
CA VAL A 51 -0.17 -6.20 17.78
C VAL A 51 -0.14 -5.17 16.65
N SER A 52 0.48 -5.51 15.52
CA SER A 52 0.52 -4.63 14.35
C SER A 52 -0.87 -4.32 13.83
N TYR A 53 -1.76 -5.32 13.79
CA TYR A 53 -3.16 -5.14 13.41
C TYR A 53 -3.90 -4.24 14.40
N ALA A 54 -3.73 -4.42 15.70
CA ALA A 54 -4.38 -3.59 16.72
C ALA A 54 -3.96 -2.11 16.61
N ILE A 55 -2.67 -1.84 16.44
CA ILE A 55 -2.16 -0.46 16.28
C ILE A 55 -2.68 0.15 14.98
N ASN A 56 -2.58 -0.58 13.87
CA ASN A 56 -2.98 -0.07 12.56
C ASN A 56 -4.50 0.13 12.45
N SER A 57 -5.31 -0.76 13.03
CA SER A 57 -6.78 -0.66 13.00
C SER A 57 -7.28 0.55 13.80
N GLN A 58 -6.66 0.88 14.93
CA GLN A 58 -7.01 2.10 15.68
C GLN A 58 -6.75 3.37 14.86
N ALA A 59 -5.59 3.45 14.22
CA ALA A 59 -5.24 4.57 13.35
C ALA A 59 -6.17 4.67 12.13
N LEU A 60 -6.49 3.52 11.51
CA LEU A 60 -7.40 3.43 10.37
C LEU A 60 -8.80 3.89 10.74
N VAL A 61 -9.38 3.35 11.82
CA VAL A 61 -10.73 3.70 12.27
C VAL A 61 -10.81 5.18 12.64
N SER A 62 -9.79 5.72 13.32
CA SER A 62 -9.71 7.17 13.63
C SER A 62 -9.66 8.04 12.38
N SER A 63 -8.94 7.60 11.35
CA SER A 63 -8.84 8.33 10.08
C SER A 63 -10.16 8.28 9.30
N ILE A 64 -10.80 7.11 9.23
CA ILE A 64 -12.11 6.94 8.58
C ILE A 64 -13.19 7.73 9.31
N ASP A 65 -13.22 7.68 10.64
CA ASP A 65 -14.20 8.41 11.44
C ASP A 65 -14.12 9.93 11.18
N ARG A 66 -12.90 10.48 11.11
CA ARG A 66 -12.66 11.89 10.77
C ARG A 66 -13.10 12.23 9.34
N LEU A 67 -12.86 11.34 8.37
CA LEU A 67 -13.21 11.58 6.97
C LEU A 67 -14.72 11.52 6.72
N VAL A 68 -15.39 10.55 7.33
CA VAL A 68 -16.82 10.29 7.08
C VAL A 68 -17.70 11.23 7.88
N PHE A 69 -17.28 11.66 9.07
CA PHE A 69 -18.14 12.34 10.03
C PHE A 69 -17.57 13.65 10.57
N MET A 70 -17.02 14.50 9.68
CA MET A 70 -16.34 15.76 10.02
C MET A 70 -17.13 16.74 10.93
N ALA A 71 -18.46 16.59 11.06
CA ALA A 71 -19.33 17.55 11.75
C ALA A 71 -20.16 16.98 12.91
N SER A 72 -20.09 15.67 13.19
CA SER A 72 -20.94 15.05 14.23
C SER A 72 -20.12 14.72 15.46
N SER A 73 -20.64 15.07 16.64
CA SER A 73 -20.05 14.71 17.93
C SER A 73 -19.74 13.21 17.98
N ALA A 74 -18.53 12.87 18.45
CA ALA A 74 -18.01 11.52 18.42
C ALA A 74 -18.73 10.64 19.45
N SER A 75 -19.69 9.83 19.01
CA SER A 75 -20.34 8.83 19.86
C SER A 75 -19.48 7.55 19.90
N ARG A 76 -19.21 7.02 21.11
CA ARG A 76 -18.48 5.75 21.30
C ARG A 76 -19.04 4.60 20.45
N THR A 77 -20.35 4.61 20.22
CA THR A 77 -21.05 3.63 19.38
C THR A 77 -20.58 3.60 17.93
N ARG A 78 -20.22 4.75 17.35
CA ARG A 78 -19.74 4.84 15.97
C ARG A 78 -18.36 4.20 15.81
N TRP A 79 -17.48 4.43 16.79
CA TRP A 79 -16.16 3.82 16.80
C TRP A 79 -16.24 2.29 16.93
N VAL A 80 -17.12 1.78 17.80
CA VAL A 80 -17.37 0.34 17.93
C VAL A 80 -17.95 -0.24 16.63
N ALA A 81 -18.92 0.44 16.02
CA ALA A 81 -19.51 0.01 14.76
C ALA A 81 -18.49 -0.05 13.61
N LEU A 82 -17.63 0.97 13.47
CA LEU A 82 -16.56 0.98 12.46
C LEU A 82 -15.55 -0.15 12.69
N THR A 83 -15.15 -0.38 13.94
CA THR A 83 -14.25 -1.48 14.31
C THR A 83 -14.89 -2.83 14.01
N PHE A 84 -16.19 -2.98 14.29
CA PHE A 84 -16.93 -4.21 13.99
C PHE A 84 -17.01 -4.45 12.48
N VAL A 85 -17.31 -3.44 11.67
CA VAL A 85 -17.32 -3.55 10.21
C VAL A 85 -15.94 -3.93 9.67
N LEU A 86 -14.87 -3.34 10.21
CA LEU A 86 -13.50 -3.68 9.85
C LEU A 86 -13.15 -5.14 10.22
N ALA A 87 -13.59 -5.61 11.38
CA ALA A 87 -13.38 -7.00 11.80
C ALA A 87 -14.15 -7.99 10.92
N VAL A 88 -15.43 -7.71 10.62
CA VAL A 88 -16.26 -8.54 9.73
C VAL A 88 -15.65 -8.60 8.33
N THR A 89 -15.23 -7.47 7.76
CA THR A 89 -14.59 -7.46 6.44
C THR A 89 -13.26 -8.22 6.45
N SER A 90 -12.44 -8.09 7.50
CA SER A 90 -11.21 -8.87 7.66
C SER A 90 -11.48 -10.37 7.74
N TYR A 91 -12.51 -10.77 8.48
CA TYR A 91 -12.94 -12.17 8.60
C TYR A 91 -13.41 -12.72 7.26
N LEU A 92 -14.24 -11.98 6.52
CA LEU A 92 -14.69 -12.39 5.19
C LEU A 92 -13.52 -12.54 4.21
N VAL A 93 -12.57 -11.61 4.21
CA VAL A 93 -11.36 -11.69 3.37
C VAL A 93 -10.51 -12.92 3.74
N ALA A 94 -10.34 -13.20 5.03
CA ALA A 94 -9.60 -14.37 5.49
C ALA A 94 -10.25 -15.70 5.07
N ASN A 95 -11.58 -15.76 5.02
CA ASN A 95 -12.29 -16.95 4.55
C ASN A 95 -12.38 -17.03 3.02
N ALA A 96 -12.37 -15.90 2.31
CA ALA A 96 -12.52 -15.86 0.85
C ALA A 96 -11.22 -16.20 0.10
N ILE A 97 -10.05 -15.92 0.69
CA ILE A 97 -8.76 -16.10 0.03
C ILE A 97 -7.96 -17.17 0.79
N PRO A 98 -8.04 -18.45 0.37
CA PRO A 98 -7.35 -19.55 1.05
C PRO A 98 -5.83 -19.47 0.93
N PHE A 99 -5.30 -18.68 -0.01
CA PHE A 99 -3.87 -18.55 -0.26
C PHE A 99 -3.33 -17.18 0.19
N PHE A 100 -2.60 -17.18 1.31
CA PHE A 100 -1.94 -15.99 1.87
C PHE A 100 -1.02 -15.30 0.86
N LYS A 101 -0.34 -16.08 0.01
CA LYS A 101 0.57 -15.59 -1.04
C LYS A 101 -0.14 -14.63 -2.01
N ASP A 102 -1.34 -14.97 -2.44
CA ASP A 102 -2.10 -14.18 -3.42
C ASP A 102 -2.67 -12.91 -2.79
N LEU A 103 -3.09 -12.98 -1.52
CA LEU A 103 -3.51 -11.81 -0.75
C LEU A 103 -2.35 -10.82 -0.59
N VAL A 104 -1.17 -11.29 -0.19
CA VAL A 104 0.01 -10.43 0.01
C VAL A 104 0.48 -9.84 -1.32
N ALA A 105 0.49 -10.63 -2.40
CA ALA A 105 0.82 -10.14 -3.73
C ALA A 105 -0.17 -9.05 -4.18
N LEU A 106 -1.48 -9.26 -3.95
CA LEU A 106 -2.52 -8.30 -4.27
C LEU A 106 -2.37 -7.01 -3.45
N ILE A 107 -2.21 -7.11 -2.13
CA ILE A 107 -2.02 -5.93 -1.25
C ILE A 107 -0.74 -5.20 -1.63
N GLY A 108 0.35 -5.94 -1.88
CA GLY A 108 1.63 -5.39 -2.31
C GLY A 108 1.50 -4.64 -3.63
N ALA A 109 0.85 -5.22 -4.63
CA ALA A 109 0.56 -4.57 -5.91
C ALA A 109 -0.35 -3.33 -5.73
N ALA A 110 -1.40 -3.47 -4.92
CA ALA A 110 -2.41 -2.43 -4.69
C ALA A 110 -1.88 -1.24 -3.89
N THR A 111 -0.92 -1.43 -2.98
CA THR A 111 -0.40 -0.37 -2.11
C THR A 111 0.95 0.15 -2.55
N THR A 112 1.88 -0.72 -2.96
CA THR A 112 3.24 -0.32 -3.32
C THR A 112 3.26 0.54 -4.56
N VAL A 113 2.41 0.25 -5.56
CA VAL A 113 2.41 1.00 -6.82
C VAL A 113 1.89 2.42 -6.66
N PRO A 114 0.71 2.67 -6.05
CA PRO A 114 0.30 4.04 -5.76
C PRO A 114 1.30 4.70 -4.82
N LEU A 115 1.73 4.05 -3.73
CA LEU A 115 2.61 4.71 -2.76
C LEU A 115 3.96 5.07 -3.37
N SER A 116 4.58 4.20 -4.16
CA SER A 116 5.91 4.47 -4.73
C SER A 116 5.85 5.44 -5.91
N LEU A 117 4.78 5.40 -6.72
CA LEU A 117 4.68 6.23 -7.92
C LEU A 117 3.96 7.55 -7.70
N THR A 118 2.97 7.62 -6.81
CA THR A 118 2.19 8.85 -6.56
C THR A 118 2.76 9.70 -5.44
N LEU A 119 3.39 9.10 -4.42
CA LEU A 119 3.89 9.85 -3.27
C LEU A 119 5.03 10.81 -3.63
N PRO A 120 6.09 10.42 -4.39
CA PRO A 120 7.17 11.36 -4.74
C PRO A 120 6.69 12.58 -5.55
N PRO A 121 5.83 12.44 -6.59
CA PRO A 121 5.27 13.59 -7.30
C PRO A 121 4.42 14.50 -6.42
N VAL A 122 3.55 13.94 -5.58
CA VAL A 122 2.67 14.74 -4.70
C VAL A 122 3.51 15.48 -3.66
N LEU A 123 4.48 14.81 -3.04
CA LEU A 123 5.41 15.44 -2.11
C LEU A 123 6.25 16.51 -2.81
N TYR A 124 6.71 16.27 -4.04
CA TYR A 124 7.45 17.26 -4.81
C TYR A 124 6.61 18.51 -5.13
N GLN A 125 5.35 18.34 -5.50
CA GLN A 125 4.42 19.45 -5.75
C GLN A 125 4.16 20.25 -4.47
N HIS A 126 3.88 19.57 -3.35
CA HIS A 126 3.64 20.21 -2.06
C HIS A 126 4.89 20.94 -1.54
N TRP A 127 6.07 20.33 -1.66
CA TRP A 127 7.35 20.93 -1.29
C TRP A 127 7.66 22.18 -2.14
N LYS A 128 7.38 22.13 -3.45
CA LYS A 128 7.52 23.28 -4.34
C LYS A 128 6.53 24.41 -4.00
N GLN A 129 5.32 24.08 -3.59
CA GLN A 129 4.34 25.08 -3.12
C GLN A 129 4.80 25.73 -1.82
N TRP A 130 5.34 24.94 -0.90
CA TRP A 130 5.86 25.43 0.38
C TRP A 130 7.07 26.35 0.21
N THR A 131 8.02 25.99 -0.66
CA THR A 131 9.18 26.85 -0.98
C THR A 131 8.78 28.18 -1.62
N ARG A 132 7.74 28.19 -2.48
CA ARG A 132 7.19 29.45 -3.01
C ARG A 132 6.61 30.34 -1.90
N LEU A 133 5.89 29.74 -0.95
CA LEU A 133 5.32 30.48 0.17
C LEU A 133 6.42 31.09 1.05
N THR A 134 7.46 30.33 1.36
CA THR A 134 8.59 30.84 2.17
C THR A 134 9.36 31.94 1.47
N ASP A 135 9.54 31.87 0.15
CA ASP A 135 10.15 32.94 -0.64
C ASP A 135 9.32 34.23 -0.66
N LEU A 136 7.98 34.12 -0.75
CA LEU A 136 7.09 35.28 -0.68
C LEU A 136 7.17 35.96 0.70
N LEU A 137 7.19 35.18 1.77
CA LEU A 137 7.36 35.68 3.13
C LEU A 137 8.72 36.37 3.31
N ARG A 138 9.80 35.79 2.74
CA ARG A 138 11.14 36.39 2.76
C ARG A 138 11.21 37.70 1.96
N ARG A 139 10.51 37.80 0.81
CA ARG A 139 10.43 39.05 0.02
C ARG A 139 9.63 40.14 0.72
N ARG A 140 8.52 39.80 1.41
CA ARG A 140 7.78 40.77 2.24
C ARG A 140 8.67 41.38 3.33
N ARG A 141 9.58 40.60 3.92
CA ARG A 141 10.56 41.15 4.88
C ARG A 141 11.62 42.06 4.26
N ARG A 142 11.92 41.96 2.97
CA ARG A 142 13.01 42.72 2.31
C ARG A 142 12.59 43.94 1.50
N LYS A 143 11.30 44.11 1.19
CA LYS A 143 10.86 45.21 0.34
C LYS A 143 10.94 46.55 1.07
N LYS A 144 12.02 47.32 0.80
CA LYS A 144 12.00 48.79 0.91
C LYS A 144 11.05 49.36 -0.17
N PRO A 145 10.26 50.40 0.13
CA PRO A 145 9.33 51.01 -0.81
C PRO A 145 10.11 51.70 -1.94
N GLY A 146 9.95 51.24 -3.19
CA GLY A 146 10.47 51.94 -4.37
C GLY A 146 11.18 51.06 -5.40
N ASN A 147 10.48 50.11 -6.04
CA ASN A 147 10.75 49.75 -7.44
C ASN A 147 9.65 48.85 -8.01
N GLN A 148 9.03 49.27 -9.11
CA GLN A 148 7.99 48.56 -9.85
C GLN A 148 8.54 48.11 -11.21
N SER A 149 8.95 46.85 -11.30
CA SER A 149 9.28 46.22 -12.58
C SER A 149 9.02 44.72 -12.50
N THR A 150 7.74 44.32 -12.56
CA THR A 150 7.32 42.91 -12.46
C THR A 150 6.14 42.61 -13.37
N LEU A 151 6.37 42.44 -14.68
CA LEU A 151 5.31 41.99 -15.61
C LEU A 151 5.73 40.84 -16.57
N SER A 152 7.02 40.54 -16.75
CA SER A 152 7.47 39.48 -17.67
C SER A 152 7.58 38.06 -17.07
N ILE A 153 7.61 37.92 -15.73
CA ILE A 153 7.80 36.62 -15.05
C ILE A 153 6.54 35.73 -15.11
N SER A 154 5.37 36.29 -15.44
CA SER A 154 4.08 35.59 -15.37
C SER A 154 3.94 34.43 -16.39
N ARG A 155 4.46 34.58 -17.62
CA ARG A 155 4.22 33.58 -18.69
C ARG A 155 4.99 32.26 -18.51
N ILE A 156 6.19 32.31 -17.93
CA ILE A 156 7.03 31.10 -17.75
C ILE A 156 6.47 30.19 -16.64
N ASN A 157 5.77 30.77 -15.65
CA ASN A 157 5.25 30.01 -14.52
C ASN A 157 4.03 29.14 -14.90
N ASN A 158 3.25 29.55 -15.91
CA ASN A 158 2.02 28.87 -16.29
C ASN A 158 2.27 27.52 -17.00
N ARG A 159 3.25 27.45 -17.92
CA ARG A 159 3.61 26.18 -18.61
C ARG A 159 4.08 25.10 -17.65
N ARG A 160 4.89 25.46 -16.64
CA ARG A 160 5.41 24.50 -15.66
C ARG A 160 4.35 23.97 -14.70
N HIS A 161 3.28 24.72 -14.47
CA HIS A 161 2.16 24.27 -13.65
C HIS A 161 1.32 23.22 -14.39
N ASN A 162 0.98 23.49 -15.67
CA ASN A 162 0.21 22.56 -16.48
C ASN A 162 0.91 21.21 -16.66
N TRP A 163 2.23 21.20 -16.87
CA TRP A 163 3.02 19.96 -16.94
C TRP A 163 2.98 19.14 -15.64
N ALA A 164 3.02 19.80 -14.48
CA ALA A 164 2.95 19.10 -13.20
C ALA A 164 1.57 18.46 -12.97
N VAL A 165 0.50 19.18 -13.32
CA VAL A 165 -0.88 18.68 -13.24
C VAL A 165 -1.06 17.48 -14.16
N MET A 166 -0.61 17.57 -15.42
CA MET A 166 -0.69 16.45 -16.38
C MET A 166 0.09 15.23 -15.89
N ALA A 167 1.29 15.42 -15.32
CA ALA A 167 2.08 14.32 -14.76
C ALA A 167 1.39 13.63 -13.56
N SER A 168 0.80 14.39 -12.64
CA SER A 168 0.05 13.81 -11.52
C SER A 168 -1.20 13.06 -12.00
N SER A 169 -1.93 13.59 -12.98
CA SER A 169 -3.10 12.92 -13.56
C SER A 169 -2.72 11.63 -14.30
N ALA A 170 -1.61 11.63 -15.04
CA ALA A 170 -1.11 10.43 -15.71
C ALA A 170 -0.69 9.34 -14.72
N LEU A 171 -0.05 9.71 -13.60
CA LEU A 171 0.35 8.75 -12.56
C LEU A 171 -0.84 8.19 -11.78
N LEU A 172 -1.87 9.01 -11.52
CA LEU A 172 -3.13 8.54 -10.96
C LEU A 172 -3.84 7.56 -11.91
N LEU A 173 -3.93 7.90 -13.20
CA LEU A 173 -4.52 7.02 -14.20
C LEU A 173 -3.76 5.69 -14.28
N TYR A 174 -2.42 5.75 -14.33
CA TYR A 174 -1.57 4.56 -14.32
C TYR A 174 -1.80 3.70 -13.07
N SER A 175 -1.89 4.33 -11.88
CA SER A 175 -2.17 3.63 -10.63
C SER A 175 -3.53 2.93 -10.65
N ILE A 176 -4.56 3.55 -11.22
CA ILE A 176 -5.90 2.96 -11.34
C ILE A 176 -5.88 1.77 -12.31
N VAL A 177 -5.25 1.93 -13.48
CA VAL A 177 -5.12 0.85 -14.47
C VAL A 177 -4.36 -0.33 -13.87
N PHE A 178 -3.23 -0.06 -13.21
CA PHE A 178 -2.42 -1.10 -12.58
C PHE A 178 -3.18 -1.83 -11.48
N LEU A 179 -3.91 -1.10 -10.62
CA LEU A 179 -4.78 -1.68 -9.59
C LEU A 179 -5.86 -2.59 -10.22
N GLY A 180 -6.49 -2.14 -11.30
CA GLY A 180 -7.50 -2.92 -12.02
C GLY A 180 -6.93 -4.21 -12.61
N VAL A 181 -5.77 -4.15 -13.26
CA VAL A 181 -5.08 -5.33 -13.82
C VAL A 181 -4.65 -6.29 -12.72
N GLY A 182 -4.07 -5.78 -11.62
CA GLY A 182 -3.67 -6.59 -10.47
C GLY A 182 -4.85 -7.30 -9.82
N LEU A 183 -5.94 -6.57 -9.58
CA LEU A 183 -7.17 -7.14 -9.03
C LEU A 183 -7.76 -8.21 -9.95
N ALA A 184 -7.84 -7.95 -11.26
CA ALA A 184 -8.34 -8.90 -12.23
C ALA A 184 -7.46 -10.16 -12.29
N GLY A 185 -6.14 -10.01 -12.23
CA GLY A 185 -5.18 -11.12 -12.19
C GLY A 185 -5.35 -12.00 -10.95
N SER A 186 -5.46 -11.39 -9.77
CA SER A 186 -5.70 -12.13 -8.52
C SER A 186 -7.05 -12.83 -8.52
N LEU A 187 -8.12 -12.18 -8.99
CA LEU A 187 -9.44 -12.82 -9.11
C LEU A 187 -9.43 -13.99 -10.10
N ALA A 188 -8.70 -13.87 -11.22
CA ALA A 188 -8.53 -14.94 -12.17
C ALA A 188 -7.73 -16.12 -11.59
N SER A 189 -6.72 -15.86 -10.75
CA SER A 189 -5.95 -16.87 -10.02
C SER A 189 -6.86 -17.65 -9.06
N VAL A 190 -7.57 -16.94 -8.18
CA VAL A 190 -8.52 -17.54 -7.22
C VAL A 190 -9.57 -18.38 -7.93
N LYS A 191 -10.12 -17.86 -9.04
CA LYS A 191 -11.12 -18.60 -9.84
C LYS A 191 -10.52 -19.88 -10.43
N ARG A 192 -9.27 -19.85 -10.89
CA ARG A 192 -8.58 -21.03 -11.45
C ARG A 192 -8.35 -22.07 -10.37
N ASP A 193 -7.87 -21.67 -9.20
CA ASP A 193 -7.62 -22.59 -8.09
C ASP A 193 -8.91 -23.23 -7.58
N TRP A 194 -10.01 -22.46 -7.51
CA TRP A 194 -11.34 -22.99 -7.19
C TRP A 194 -11.84 -23.99 -8.22
N SER A 195 -11.54 -23.79 -9.51
CA SER A 195 -11.96 -24.75 -10.55
C SER A 195 -11.19 -26.07 -10.51
N GLN A 196 -9.99 -26.07 -9.91
CA GLN A 196 -9.14 -27.26 -9.81
C GLN A 196 -9.38 -28.05 -8.52
N SER A 197 -9.85 -27.42 -7.44
CA SER A 197 -10.36 -28.13 -6.26
C SER A 197 -11.71 -28.78 -6.59
N SER A 198 -11.70 -30.09 -6.86
CA SER A 198 -12.93 -30.90 -7.01
C SER A 198 -13.76 -30.97 -5.74
N ASN A 199 -13.14 -30.69 -4.60
CA ASN A 199 -13.77 -30.65 -3.30
C ASN A 199 -14.19 -29.20 -3.10
N GLY A 200 -15.50 -28.93 -3.08
CA GLY A 200 -16.05 -27.56 -3.02
C GLY A 200 -15.44 -26.71 -1.90
N PRO A 201 -15.68 -25.38 -1.92
CA PRO A 201 -15.15 -24.50 -0.89
C PRO A 201 -15.51 -25.05 0.51
N PHE A 202 -14.51 -25.16 1.39
CA PHE A 202 -14.62 -25.67 2.76
C PHE A 202 -14.73 -27.20 2.92
N ALA A 203 -14.48 -28.01 1.88
CA ALA A 203 -14.35 -29.44 2.07
C ALA A 203 -13.03 -29.77 2.81
N CYS A 204 -13.12 -30.21 4.06
CA CYS A 204 -11.98 -30.78 4.77
C CYS A 204 -11.57 -32.08 4.08
N ASP A 205 -10.33 -32.16 3.60
CA ASP A 205 -9.76 -33.44 3.17
C ASP A 205 -9.66 -34.34 4.41
N HIS A 206 -10.53 -35.34 4.46
CA HIS A 206 -10.43 -36.45 5.40
C HIS A 206 -9.44 -37.47 4.80
N SER A 207 -8.15 -37.16 4.90
CA SER A 207 -7.06 -38.09 4.59
C SER A 207 -6.20 -38.34 5.82
#